data_AF-A0A1G1ZG78-F1
#
_entry.id   AF-A0A1G1ZG78-F1
#
_cell.length_a   1.000
_cell.length_b   1.000
_cell.length_c   1.000
_cell.angle_alpha   90.00
_cell.angle_beta   90.00
_cell.angle_gamma   90.00
#
_symmetry.space_group_name_H-M   'P 1'
#
loop_
_entity.id
_entity.type
_entity.pdbx_description
1 polymer ?
#
loop_
_entity_poly.entity_id
_entity_poly.type
_entity_poly.pdbx_seq_one_letter_code
_entity_poly.pdbx_strand_id
1 'polypeptide(L)'
;MENRLSKTGDKTTCPVAIIVRNGKVLMGLRHYTPDKWKTISVWTIPGGRCDSGETLETTLRREVEEETGINDLEIKKYLGEVPGSKSGDLVPLFICKSKQEARLIEPEKFSEWRWFGEKEYPENFINPAALELIKEYLAEYLASGGK
;
A
#
# COMPACT_ATOMS: atom_id res chain seq x y z
N MET A 1 9.42 15.71 3.81
CA MET A 1 8.35 14.74 4.17
C MET A 1 7.04 15.49 4.39
N GLU A 2 7.01 16.47 5.29
CA GLU A 2 5.84 17.31 5.58
C GLU A 2 5.20 17.94 4.35
N ASN A 3 6.00 18.47 3.40
CA ASN A 3 5.45 19.14 2.21
C ASN A 3 4.71 18.22 1.22
N ARG A 4 4.89 16.89 1.30
CA ARG A 4 4.17 15.95 0.42
C ARG A 4 2.91 15.41 1.07
N LEU A 5 2.95 15.14 2.37
CA LEU A 5 1.80 14.62 3.12
C LEU A 5 0.66 15.64 3.22
N SER A 6 0.99 16.94 3.29
CA SER A 6 0.01 18.03 3.27
C SER A 6 -0.54 18.36 1.88
N LYS A 7 -0.01 17.75 0.81
CA LYS A 7 -0.49 17.99 -0.55
C LYS A 7 -1.90 17.43 -0.69
N THR A 8 -2.83 18.28 -1.11
CA THR A 8 -4.17 17.85 -1.51
C THR A 8 -4.09 16.98 -2.75
N GLY A 9 -4.61 15.77 -2.67
CA GLY A 9 -4.73 14.86 -3.80
C GLY A 9 -5.98 15.16 -4.63
N ASP A 10 -6.09 14.46 -5.75
CA ASP A 10 -7.26 14.50 -6.63
C ASP A 10 -7.66 13.08 -7.03
N LYS A 11 -8.66 12.96 -7.92
CA LYS A 11 -9.17 11.67 -8.39
C LYS A 11 -8.15 10.83 -9.19
N THR A 12 -6.98 11.38 -9.49
CA THR A 12 -5.88 10.71 -10.18
C THR A 12 -4.73 10.36 -9.24
N THR A 13 -4.82 10.74 -7.95
CA THR A 13 -3.77 10.46 -6.97
C THR A 13 -4.19 9.32 -6.05
N CYS A 14 -3.38 8.26 -5.98
CA CYS A 14 -3.63 7.09 -5.15
C CYS A 14 -2.44 6.83 -4.21
N PRO A 15 -2.33 7.47 -3.03
CA PRO A 15 -1.24 7.19 -2.13
C PRO A 15 -1.39 5.78 -1.51
N VAL A 16 -0.26 5.09 -1.36
CA VAL A 16 -0.21 3.72 -0.82
C VAL A 16 0.78 3.60 0.34
N ALA A 17 0.43 2.75 1.30
CA ALA A 17 1.20 2.50 2.52
C ALA A 17 2.01 1.19 2.42
N ILE A 18 3.33 1.31 2.38
CA ILE A 18 4.26 0.19 2.54
C ILE A 18 4.47 0.00 4.05
N ILE A 19 3.61 -0.78 4.68
CA ILE A 19 3.69 -1.05 6.13
C ILE A 19 4.75 -2.12 6.37
N VAL A 20 5.82 -1.76 7.07
CA VAL A 20 6.97 -2.63 7.33
C VAL A 20 7.00 -3.03 8.80
N ARG A 21 7.13 -4.33 9.06
CA ARG A 21 7.27 -4.89 10.41
C ARG A 21 8.11 -6.16 10.38
N ASN A 22 9.13 -6.22 11.23
CA ASN A 22 10.05 -7.37 11.33
C ASN A 22 10.64 -7.81 9.99
N GLY A 23 11.03 -6.84 9.14
CA GLY A 23 11.59 -7.14 7.81
C GLY A 23 10.58 -7.71 6.81
N LYS A 24 9.28 -7.56 7.06
CA LYS A 24 8.21 -7.97 6.17
C LYS A 24 7.30 -6.79 5.82
N VAL A 25 6.65 -6.87 4.66
CA VAL A 25 5.68 -5.89 4.17
C VAL A 25 4.28 -6.49 4.19
N LEU A 26 3.30 -5.73 4.67
CA LEU A 26 1.90 -6.13 4.63
C LEU A 26 1.36 -6.02 3.19
N MET A 27 0.78 -7.09 2.67
CA MET A 27 0.11 -7.11 1.37
C MET A 27 -1.26 -7.78 1.48
N GLY A 28 -2.22 -7.31 0.67
CA GLY A 28 -3.59 -7.81 0.63
C GLY A 28 -3.93 -8.44 -0.72
N LEU A 29 -4.64 -9.56 -0.70
CA LEU A 29 -5.13 -10.22 -1.92
C LEU A 29 -6.49 -9.63 -2.31
N ARG A 30 -6.47 -8.68 -3.25
CA ARG A 30 -7.64 -7.88 -3.68
C ARG A 30 -8.40 -8.57 -4.81
N HIS A 31 -9.71 -8.56 -4.73
CA HIS A 31 -10.61 -8.95 -5.83
C HIS A 31 -10.51 -7.91 -6.96
N TYR A 32 -9.83 -8.24 -8.06
CA TYR A 32 -9.60 -7.27 -9.15
C TYR A 32 -10.75 -7.25 -10.16
N THR A 33 -11.42 -8.39 -10.37
CA THR A 33 -12.52 -8.50 -11.33
C THR A 33 -13.72 -9.19 -10.69
N PRO A 34 -14.85 -8.50 -10.50
CA PRO A 34 -16.13 -9.11 -10.11
C PRO A 34 -16.85 -9.71 -11.32
N ASP A 35 -16.12 -10.17 -12.35
CA ASP A 35 -16.76 -10.93 -13.42
C ASP A 35 -17.15 -12.28 -12.83
N LYS A 36 -18.46 -12.54 -12.82
CA LYS A 36 -19.13 -13.73 -12.29
C LYS A 36 -18.55 -15.06 -12.78
N TRP A 37 -17.73 -15.06 -13.83
CA TRP A 37 -17.08 -16.25 -14.38
C TRP A 37 -15.55 -16.29 -14.24
N LYS A 38 -14.90 -15.21 -13.80
CA LYS A 38 -13.44 -15.15 -13.56
C LYS A 38 -13.09 -14.16 -12.44
N THR A 39 -12.75 -14.70 -11.27
CA THR A 39 -12.07 -13.92 -10.21
C THR A 39 -10.57 -14.00 -10.44
N ILE A 40 -9.97 -12.94 -10.94
CA ILE A 40 -8.52 -12.77 -10.87
C ILE A 40 -8.26 -11.90 -9.64
N SER A 41 -7.79 -12.51 -8.56
CA SER A 41 -7.31 -11.75 -7.41
C SER A 41 -5.85 -11.34 -7.66
N VAL A 42 -5.50 -10.14 -7.24
CA VAL A 42 -4.14 -9.59 -7.37
C VAL A 42 -3.66 -9.11 -6.01
N TRP A 43 -2.36 -9.24 -5.76
CA TRP A 43 -1.79 -8.71 -4.53
C TRP A 43 -1.56 -7.20 -4.67
N THR A 44 -1.77 -6.49 -3.58
CA THR A 44 -1.52 -5.05 -3.47
C THR A 44 -1.09 -4.69 -2.05
N ILE A 45 -0.83 -3.41 -1.82
CA ILE A 45 -0.57 -2.82 -0.50
C ILE A 45 -1.73 -1.87 -0.15
N PRO A 46 -1.98 -1.59 1.13
CA PRO A 46 -3.09 -0.74 1.53
C PRO A 46 -3.02 0.65 0.90
N GLY A 47 -4.17 1.19 0.53
CA GLY A 47 -4.29 2.53 -0.03
C GLY A 47 -5.32 2.62 -1.15
N GLY A 48 -5.63 3.86 -1.53
CA GLY A 48 -6.74 4.13 -2.43
C GLY A 48 -6.68 5.52 -3.01
N ARG A 49 -7.77 5.91 -3.68
CA ARG A 49 -7.88 7.22 -4.33
C ARG A 49 -8.12 8.30 -3.28
N CYS A 50 -7.52 9.46 -3.48
CA CYS A 50 -7.88 10.63 -2.69
C CYS A 50 -9.32 11.05 -2.99
N ASP A 51 -10.09 11.31 -1.93
CA ASP A 51 -11.35 12.04 -2.06
C ASP A 51 -11.10 13.54 -2.25
N SER A 52 -12.12 14.23 -2.75
CA SER A 52 -12.02 15.65 -3.07
C SER A 52 -11.67 16.47 -1.83
N GLY A 53 -10.47 17.08 -1.84
CA GLY A 53 -10.00 17.92 -0.74
C GLY A 53 -9.20 17.17 0.33
N GLU A 54 -9.05 15.84 0.23
CA GLU A 54 -8.18 15.09 1.13
C GLU A 54 -6.70 15.37 0.84
N THR A 55 -5.90 15.42 1.91
CA THR A 55 -4.45 15.34 1.80
C THR A 55 -4.01 13.89 1.64
N LEU A 56 -2.80 13.66 1.13
CA LEU A 56 -2.26 12.31 1.01
C LEU A 56 -2.20 11.60 2.37
N GLU A 57 -1.89 12.33 3.45
CA GLU A 57 -1.90 11.75 4.79
C GLU A 57 -3.30 11.33 5.23
N THR A 58 -4.31 12.19 5.03
CA THR A 58 -5.70 11.86 5.38
C THR A 58 -6.16 10.62 4.62
N THR A 59 -5.93 10.57 3.31
CA THR A 59 -6.28 9.41 2.48
C THR A 59 -5.57 8.14 2.95
N LEU A 60 -4.25 8.19 3.20
CA LEU A 60 -3.50 7.01 3.68
C LEU A 60 -4.06 6.46 4.99
N ARG A 61 -4.33 7.33 5.97
CA ARG A 61 -4.86 6.92 7.27
C ARG A 61 -6.24 6.31 7.15
N ARG A 62 -7.14 6.96 6.38
CA ARG A 62 -8.50 6.47 6.13
C ARG A 62 -8.47 5.10 5.45
N GLU A 63 -7.79 4.97 4.32
CA GLU A 63 -7.75 3.71 3.54
C GLU A 63 -7.13 2.58 4.36
N VAL A 64 -6.02 2.84 5.06
CA VAL A 64 -5.39 1.81 5.91
C VAL A 64 -6.34 1.37 7.03
N GLU A 65 -7.04 2.30 7.69
CA GLU A 65 -8.00 1.96 8.74
C GLU A 65 -9.21 1.19 8.19
N GLU A 66 -9.78 1.65 7.07
CA GLU A 66 -10.92 1.01 6.41
C GLU A 66 -10.59 -0.41 5.93
N GLU A 67 -9.43 -0.62 5.31
CA GLU A 67 -9.07 -1.90 4.69
C GLU A 67 -8.52 -2.93 5.68
N THR A 68 -7.77 -2.47 6.69
CA THR A 68 -6.99 -3.34 7.58
C THR A 68 -7.36 -3.22 9.07
N GLY A 69 -8.09 -2.18 9.44
CA GLY A 69 -8.39 -1.85 10.84
C GLY A 69 -7.20 -1.34 11.63
N ILE A 70 -6.12 -0.93 10.96
CA ILE A 70 -4.93 -0.31 11.56
C ILE A 70 -5.15 1.19 11.72
N ASN A 71 -5.12 1.69 12.95
CA ASN A 71 -5.30 3.11 13.27
C ASN A 71 -4.10 3.74 13.99
N ASP A 72 -3.04 2.97 14.26
CA ASP A 72 -1.77 3.46 14.81
C ASP A 72 -0.71 3.72 13.72
N LEU A 73 -1.14 4.00 12.48
CA LEU A 73 -0.25 4.14 11.33
C LEU A 73 0.79 5.25 11.54
N GLU A 74 2.07 4.88 11.58
CA GLU A 74 3.19 5.81 11.63
C GLU A 74 3.80 5.97 10.23
N ILE A 75 3.55 7.10 9.57
CA ILE A 75 4.13 7.41 8.26
C ILE A 75 5.58 7.90 8.45
N LYS A 76 6.55 7.20 7.87
CA LYS A 76 7.98 7.38 8.15
C LYS A 76 8.79 7.99 7.03
N LYS A 77 8.49 7.68 5.76
CA LYS A 77 9.29 8.14 4.62
C LYS A 77 8.48 8.12 3.34
N TYR A 78 8.69 9.11 2.48
CA TYR A 78 8.27 9.03 1.08
C TYR A 78 9.30 8.24 0.29
N LEU A 79 8.89 7.13 -0.33
CA LEU A 79 9.79 6.26 -1.09
C LEU A 79 9.95 6.73 -2.54
N GLY A 80 8.84 7.11 -3.17
CA GLY A 80 8.80 7.45 -4.59
C GLY A 80 7.36 7.52 -5.10
N GLU A 81 7.18 7.71 -6.40
CA GLU A 81 5.89 7.69 -7.08
C GLU A 81 6.02 6.87 -8.36
N VAL A 82 4.97 6.13 -8.71
CA VAL A 82 4.89 5.36 -9.96
C VAL A 82 3.59 5.66 -10.70
N PRO A 83 3.50 5.40 -12.01
CA PRO A 83 2.24 5.50 -12.74
C PRO A 83 1.20 4.51 -12.20
N GLY A 84 -0.07 4.94 -12.20
CA GLY A 84 -1.22 4.09 -11.92
C GLY A 84 -1.77 3.39 -13.17
N SER A 85 -2.90 2.69 -12.99
CA SER A 85 -3.51 1.88 -14.06
C SER A 85 -4.14 2.70 -15.20
N LYS A 86 -4.52 3.96 -14.96
CA LYS A 86 -5.07 4.85 -15.98
C LYS A 86 -4.04 5.93 -16.33
N SER A 87 -4.06 6.37 -17.59
CA SER A 87 -3.20 7.47 -18.03
C SER A 87 -3.43 8.71 -17.15
N GLY A 88 -2.36 9.22 -16.54
CA GLY A 88 -2.41 10.35 -15.61
C GLY A 88 -2.58 9.98 -14.14
N ASP A 89 -2.92 8.72 -13.81
CA ASP A 89 -2.94 8.28 -12.42
C ASP A 89 -1.50 8.24 -11.87
N LEU A 90 -1.31 8.75 -10.65
CA LEU A 90 -0.06 8.71 -9.90
C LEU A 90 -0.26 7.95 -8.60
N VAL A 91 0.73 7.13 -8.24
CA VAL A 91 0.74 6.30 -7.03
C VAL A 91 1.94 6.68 -6.17
N PRO A 92 1.80 7.66 -5.26
CA PRO A 92 2.81 7.96 -4.25
C PRO A 92 2.97 6.83 -3.22
N LEU A 93 4.20 6.37 -2.98
CA LEU A 93 4.50 5.30 -2.04
C LEU A 93 5.12 5.85 -0.75
N PHE A 94 4.57 5.44 0.39
CA PHE A 94 5.06 5.84 1.70
C PHE A 94 5.44 4.63 2.54
N ILE A 95 6.64 4.65 3.11
CA ILE A 95 7.06 3.71 4.15
C ILE A 95 6.33 4.05 5.44
N CYS A 96 5.69 3.05 6.02
CA CYS A 96 4.92 3.14 7.24
C CYS A 96 5.34 2.06 8.24
N LYS A 97 5.04 2.29 9.53
CA LYS A 97 5.13 1.29 10.59
C LYS A 97 3.79 1.23 11.34
N SER A 98 3.49 0.09 11.93
CA SER A 98 2.34 -0.13 12.82
C SER A 98 2.68 -1.28 13.77
N LYS A 99 2.09 -1.26 14.97
CA LYS A 99 2.19 -2.37 15.93
C LYS A 99 0.99 -3.32 15.86
N GLN A 100 -0.10 -2.88 15.21
CA GLN A 100 -1.33 -3.66 15.07
C GLN A 100 -1.19 -4.76 14.02
N GLU A 101 -1.98 -5.83 14.17
CA GLU A 101 -2.21 -6.81 13.12
C GLU A 101 -3.30 -6.31 12.17
N ALA A 102 -3.11 -6.55 10.88
CA ALA A 102 -4.16 -6.34 9.90
C ALA A 102 -5.30 -7.35 10.11
N ARG A 103 -6.52 -6.86 9.96
CA ARG A 103 -7.75 -7.66 9.98
C ARG A 103 -8.44 -7.53 8.64
N LEU A 104 -9.19 -8.55 8.23
CA LEU A 104 -10.02 -8.48 7.04
C LEU A 104 -11.29 -7.69 7.34
N ILE A 105 -11.24 -6.36 7.19
CA ILE A 105 -12.38 -5.47 7.46
C ILE A 105 -13.35 -5.43 6.27
N GLU A 106 -12.83 -5.44 5.04
CA GLU A 106 -13.59 -5.39 3.78
C GLU A 106 -13.48 -6.72 3.00
N PRO A 107 -14.14 -7.81 3.45
CA PRO A 107 -14.07 -9.14 2.82
C PRO A 107 -14.63 -9.17 1.39
N GLU A 108 -15.45 -8.20 1.02
CA GLU A 108 -15.96 -8.00 -0.34
C GLU A 108 -14.92 -7.42 -1.29
N LYS A 109 -13.84 -6.82 -0.78
CA LYS A 109 -12.71 -6.29 -1.57
C LYS A 109 -11.45 -7.14 -1.45
N PHE A 110 -11.21 -7.78 -0.30
CA PHE A 110 -10.02 -8.57 -0.03
C PHE A 110 -10.36 -9.99 0.41
N SER A 111 -9.47 -10.94 0.10
CA SER A 111 -9.57 -12.33 0.60
C SER A 111 -8.73 -12.54 1.85
N GLU A 112 -7.56 -11.89 1.92
CA GLU A 112 -6.63 -12.05 3.03
C GLU A 112 -5.59 -10.92 3.06
N TRP A 113 -4.95 -10.78 4.23
CA TRP A 113 -3.80 -9.95 4.48
C TRP A 113 -2.64 -10.81 4.96
N ARG A 114 -1.45 -10.65 4.38
CA ARG A 114 -0.26 -11.44 4.71
C ARG A 114 1.00 -10.58 4.76
N TRP A 115 1.94 -10.98 5.61
CA TRP A 115 3.27 -10.38 5.70
C TRP A 115 4.26 -11.10 4.80
N PHE A 116 4.88 -10.36 3.88
CA PHE A 116 5.83 -10.85 2.87
C PHE A 116 7.25 -10.40 3.20
N GLY A 117 8.18 -11.35 3.37
CA GLY A 117 9.62 -11.07 3.43
C GLY A 117 10.27 -10.87 2.06
N GLU A 118 11.56 -10.53 2.08
CA GLU A 118 12.41 -10.21 0.91
C GLU A 118 12.42 -11.27 -0.21
N LYS A 119 12.07 -12.52 0.10
CA LYS A 119 12.08 -13.64 -0.87
C LYS A 119 10.71 -14.26 -1.10
N GLU A 120 9.65 -13.65 -0.58
CA GLU A 120 8.31 -14.23 -0.53
C GLU A 120 7.31 -13.54 -1.47
N TYR A 121 7.74 -12.50 -2.20
CA TYR A 121 6.87 -11.63 -3.01
C TYR A 121 5.94 -12.39 -3.97
N PRO A 122 4.70 -11.94 -4.16
CA PRO A 122 3.76 -12.59 -5.05
C PRO A 122 4.06 -12.28 -6.53
N GLU A 123 3.80 -13.24 -7.42
CA GLU A 123 3.99 -13.06 -8.86
C GLU A 123 2.95 -12.11 -9.48
N ASN A 124 1.72 -12.12 -8.96
CA ASN A 124 0.57 -11.35 -9.46
C ASN A 124 0.32 -10.05 -8.67
N PHE A 125 1.38 -9.29 -8.40
CA PHE A 125 1.26 -7.96 -7.78
C PHE A 125 0.76 -6.91 -8.78
N ILE A 126 -0.19 -6.07 -8.35
CA ILE A 126 -0.95 -5.17 -9.24
C ILE A 126 -0.09 -4.13 -9.98
N ASN A 127 1.01 -3.68 -9.38
CA ASN A 127 1.90 -2.66 -9.95
C ASN A 127 3.37 -3.11 -9.85
N PRO A 128 3.96 -3.65 -10.93
CA PRO A 128 5.35 -4.13 -10.93
C PRO A 128 6.36 -3.05 -10.55
N ALA A 129 6.18 -1.80 -10.99
CA ALA A 129 7.10 -0.71 -10.66
C ALA A 129 7.09 -0.39 -9.16
N ALA A 130 5.91 -0.41 -8.53
CA ALA A 130 5.82 -0.29 -7.08
C ALA A 130 6.51 -1.46 -6.36
N LEU A 131 6.35 -2.68 -6.86
CA LEU A 131 6.97 -3.87 -6.28
C LEU A 131 8.50 -3.80 -6.32
N GLU A 132 9.09 -3.31 -7.40
CA GLU A 132 10.55 -3.13 -7.49
C GLU A 132 11.07 -2.12 -6.46
N LEU A 133 10.40 -0.97 -6.28
CA LEU A 133 10.77 -0.02 -5.23
C LEU A 133 10.67 -0.62 -3.82
N ILE A 134 9.65 -1.45 -3.57
CA ILE A 134 9.48 -2.16 -2.30
C ILE A 134 10.62 -3.17 -2.07
N LYS A 135 11.02 -3.90 -3.11
CA LYS A 135 12.13 -4.86 -3.06
C LYS A 135 13.45 -4.17 -2.72
N GLU A 136 13.78 -3.10 -3.46
CA GLU A 136 14.98 -2.30 -3.22
C GLU A 136 15.01 -1.77 -1.79
N TYR A 137 13.90 -1.16 -1.34
CA TYR A 137 13.80 -0.66 0.02
C TYR A 137 13.97 -1.75 1.08
N LEU A 138 13.33 -2.91 0.92
CA LEU A 138 13.37 -3.96 1.93
C LEU A 138 14.75 -4.61 2.02
N ALA A 139 15.44 -4.78 0.89
CA ALA A 139 16.82 -5.25 0.85
C ALA A 139 17.77 -4.29 1.60
N GLU A 140 17.67 -2.98 1.35
CA GLU A 140 18.44 -1.96 2.08
C GLU A 140 18.11 -1.92 3.57
N TYR A 141 16.82 -2.01 3.92
CA TYR A 141 16.34 -2.03 5.29
C TYR A 141 16.90 -3.22 6.07
N LEU A 142 16.96 -4.40 5.45
CA LEU A 142 17.54 -5.60 6.07
C LEU A 142 19.06 -5.50 6.18
N ALA A 143 19.74 -5.02 5.13
CA ALA A 143 21.20 -4.84 5.13
C ALA A 143 21.67 -3.83 6.20
N SER A 144 20.84 -2.85 6.55
CA SER A 144 21.11 -1.85 7.59
C SER A 144 20.71 -2.30 9.01
N GLY A 145 20.27 -3.55 9.19
CA GLY A 145 19.95 -4.13 10.50
C GLY A 145 18.51 -3.88 10.97
N GLY A 146 17.61 -3.47 10.08
CA GLY A 146 16.17 -3.48 10.33
C GLY A 146 15.69 -2.50 11.40
N LYS A 147 16.37 -1.37 11.60
CA LYS A 147 15.98 -0.33 12.57
C LYS A 147 15.24 0.82 11.90
#